data_AF-X1JGW6-F1
#
_entry.id   AF-X1JGW6-F1
#
_cell.length_a   1.000
_cell.length_b   1.000
_cell.length_c   1.000
_cell.angle_alpha   90.00
_cell.angle_beta   90.00
_cell.angle_gamma   90.00
#
_symmetry.space_group_name_H-M   'P 1'
#
loop_
_entity.id
_entity.type
_entity.pdbx_description
1 polymer ?
#
loop_
_entity_poly.entity_id
_entity_poly.type
_entity_poly.pdbx_seq_one_letter_code
_entity_poly.pdbx_strand_id
1 'polypeptide(L)'
;MDKKKFNEMMNVFIKVYEKGLTTDVLEIYFDLFKEIPDNQVDYITQECLKRCHFFPRPADVFDHYNDSFSERREIRKMSKEEREKSLRGISRSRKDFERIVETNLLTG
;
A
#
# COMPACT_ATOMS: atom_id res chain seq x y z
N MET A 1 -13.98 -7.16 3.78
CA MET A 1 -13.42 -7.53 5.09
C MET A 1 -14.32 -8.57 5.72
N ASP A 2 -13.76 -9.57 6.39
CA ASP A 2 -14.53 -10.55 7.14
C ASP A 2 -15.08 -9.97 8.46
N LYS A 3 -16.06 -10.64 9.08
CA LYS A 3 -16.69 -10.15 10.31
C LYS A 3 -15.71 -10.12 11.49
N LYS A 4 -14.72 -11.03 11.51
CA LYS A 4 -13.75 -11.13 12.60
C LYS A 4 -12.82 -9.92 12.59
N LYS A 5 -12.23 -9.60 11.44
CA LYS A 5 -11.35 -8.44 11.23
C LYS A 5 -12.08 -7.13 11.44
N PHE A 6 -13.34 -7.05 10.99
CA PHE A 6 -14.19 -5.90 11.30
C PHE A 6 -14.36 -5.69 12.81
N ASN A 7 -14.71 -6.75 13.55
CA ASN A 7 -14.89 -6.67 14.99
C ASN A 7 -13.58 -6.31 15.70
N GLU A 8 -12.44 -6.85 15.26
CA GLU A 8 -11.12 -6.48 15.77
C GLU A 8 -10.86 -4.97 15.62
N MET A 9 -11.03 -4.44 14.40
CA MET A 9 -10.85 -3.01 14.10
C MET A 9 -11.80 -2.12 14.91
N MET A 10 -13.10 -2.43 14.91
CA MET A 10 -14.08 -1.60 15.62
C MET A 10 -13.87 -1.63 17.14
N ASN A 11 -13.47 -2.76 17.71
CA ASN A 11 -13.12 -2.84 19.13
C ASN A 11 -11.92 -1.96 19.48
N VAL A 12 -10.93 -1.84 18.59
CA VAL A 12 -9.80 -0.92 18.79
C VAL A 12 -10.30 0.52 18.81
N PHE A 13 -11.10 0.94 17.82
CA PHE A 13 -11.64 2.30 17.79
C PHE A 13 -12.52 2.60 19.01
N ILE A 14 -13.43 1.69 19.37
CA ILE A 14 -14.33 1.85 20.53
C ILE A 14 -13.52 2.05 21.81
N LYS A 15 -12.44 1.28 22.02
CA LYS A 15 -11.60 1.39 23.21
C LYS A 15 -10.78 2.69 23.24
N VAL A 16 -10.18 3.09 22.12
CA VAL A 16 -9.32 4.27 22.07
C VAL A 16 -10.12 5.56 22.20
N TYR A 17 -11.28 5.64 21.56
CA TYR A 17 -12.13 6.83 21.55
C TYR A 17 -13.25 6.77 22.60
N GLU A 18 -13.25 5.75 23.46
CA GLU A 18 -14.23 5.54 24.54
C GLU A 18 -15.70 5.69 24.10
N LYS A 19 -16.03 5.18 22.90
CA LYS A 19 -17.34 5.41 22.26
C LYS A 19 -18.15 4.13 22.14
N GLY A 20 -19.34 4.11 22.74
CA GLY A 20 -20.33 3.06 22.48
C GLY A 20 -21.01 3.25 21.13
N LEU A 21 -21.13 2.16 20.35
CA LEU A 21 -21.93 2.11 19.14
C LEU A 21 -23.08 1.11 19.32
N THR A 22 -24.26 1.45 18.81
CA THR A 22 -25.38 0.51 18.75
C THR A 22 -25.12 -0.57 17.70
N THR A 23 -25.79 -1.71 17.84
CA THR A 23 -25.69 -2.83 16.90
C THR A 23 -26.01 -2.39 15.47
N ASP A 24 -27.08 -1.63 15.27
CA ASP A 24 -27.50 -1.14 13.95
C ASP A 24 -26.41 -0.30 13.27
N VAL A 25 -25.70 0.53 14.03
CA VAL A 25 -24.59 1.35 13.50
C VAL A 25 -23.40 0.46 13.13
N LEU A 26 -23.08 -0.56 13.93
CA LEU A 26 -22.03 -1.52 13.61
C LEU A 26 -22.36 -2.34 12.35
N GLU A 27 -23.62 -2.64 12.10
CA GLU A 27 -24.05 -3.31 10.87
C GLU A 27 -23.85 -2.42 9.64
N ILE A 28 -24.24 -1.15 9.71
CA ILE A 28 -23.99 -0.17 8.64
C ILE A 28 -22.49 -0.06 8.34
N TYR A 29 -21.65 0.04 9.37
CA TYR A 29 -20.19 0.10 9.19
C TYR A 29 -19.64 -1.18 8.57
N PHE A 30 -20.13 -2.34 9.00
CA PHE A 30 -19.69 -3.62 8.44
C PHE A 30 -20.03 -3.74 6.95
N ASP A 31 -21.24 -3.34 6.57
CA ASP A 31 -21.68 -3.39 5.18
C ASP A 31 -20.85 -2.48 4.29
N LEU A 32 -20.54 -1.26 4.74
CA LEU A 32 -19.68 -0.34 4.02
C LEU A 32 -18.28 -0.93 3.82
N PHE A 33 -17.68 -1.49 4.87
CA PHE A 33 -16.28 -1.95 4.83
C PHE A 33 -16.08 -3.33 4.18
N LYS A 34 -17.11 -3.92 3.56
CA LYS A 34 -17.01 -5.20 2.86
C LYS A 34 -15.96 -5.20 1.74
N GLU A 35 -15.76 -4.06 1.07
CA GLU A 35 -14.79 -3.92 -0.03
C GLU A 35 -13.32 -3.80 0.43
N ILE A 36 -13.08 -3.53 1.71
CA ILE A 36 -11.73 -3.45 2.27
C ILE A 36 -11.20 -4.88 2.45
N PRO A 37 -10.09 -5.29 1.83
CA PRO A 37 -9.53 -6.62 2.00
C PRO A 37 -8.84 -6.73 3.37
N ASP A 38 -8.94 -7.91 3.98
CA ASP A 38 -8.50 -8.15 5.38
C ASP A 38 -7.03 -7.80 5.63
N ASN A 39 -6.18 -7.93 4.60
CA ASN A 39 -4.76 -7.62 4.68
C ASN A 39 -4.42 -6.12 4.73
N GLN A 40 -5.40 -5.22 4.56
CA GLN A 40 -5.22 -3.77 4.69
C GLN A 40 -5.73 -3.23 6.02
N VAL A 41 -6.56 -4.00 6.73
CA VAL A 41 -7.31 -3.54 7.91
C VAL A 41 -6.36 -3.04 9.00
N ASP A 42 -5.29 -3.77 9.28
CA ASP A 42 -4.33 -3.40 10.32
C ASP A 42 -3.62 -2.08 9.99
N TYR A 43 -3.25 -1.84 8.72
CA TYR A 43 -2.65 -0.59 8.26
C TYR A 43 -3.62 0.58 8.38
N ILE A 44 -4.84 0.42 7.86
CA ILE A 44 -5.87 1.46 7.89
C ILE A 44 -6.21 1.84 9.34
N THR A 45 -6.31 0.84 10.22
CA THR A 45 -6.54 1.06 11.65
C THR A 45 -5.44 1.94 12.25
N GLN A 46 -4.17 1.64 11.95
CA GLN A 46 -3.05 2.44 12.45
C GLN A 46 -3.06 3.86 11.91
N GLU A 47 -3.34 4.07 10.62
CA GLU A 47 -3.38 5.41 10.05
C GLU A 47 -4.55 6.24 10.60
N CYS A 48 -5.73 5.63 10.76
CA CYS A 48 -6.85 6.27 11.45
C CYS A 48 -6.47 6.69 12.87
N LEU A 49 -5.82 5.82 13.64
CA LEU A 49 -5.41 6.14 15.01
C LEU A 49 -4.37 7.27 15.10
N LYS A 50 -3.50 7.42 14.09
CA LYS A 50 -2.49 8.50 14.05
C LYS A 50 -3.09 9.83 13.64
N ARG A 51 -4.06 9.83 12.72
CA ARG A 51 -4.51 11.02 11.99
C ARG A 51 -5.91 11.49 12.40
N CYS A 52 -6.78 10.61 12.86
CA CYS A 52 -8.13 10.98 13.27
C CYS A 52 -8.14 11.50 14.71
N HIS A 53 -8.49 12.78 14.88
CA HIS A 53 -8.69 13.38 16.21
C HIS A 53 -9.97 12.88 16.91
N PHE A 54 -10.95 12.39 16.15
CA PHE A 54 -12.22 11.86 16.65
C PHE A 54 -12.43 10.43 16.16
N PHE A 55 -13.47 9.77 16.69
CA PHE A 55 -13.85 8.43 16.25
C PHE A 55 -13.96 8.37 14.71
N PRO A 56 -13.20 7.48 14.04
CA PRO A 56 -13.15 7.43 12.59
C PRO A 56 -14.53 7.19 11.97
N ARG A 57 -14.94 8.08 11.09
CA ARG A 57 -16.12 7.89 10.24
C ARG A 57 -15.75 6.98 9.09
N PRO A 58 -16.73 6.39 8.37
CA PRO A 58 -16.45 5.58 7.20
C PRO A 58 -15.59 6.30 6.16
N ALA A 59 -15.82 7.59 5.93
CA ALA A 59 -15.01 8.41 5.03
C ALA A 59 -13.52 8.43 5.43
N ASP A 60 -13.24 8.61 6.72
CA ASP A 60 -11.85 8.68 7.21
C ASP A 60 -11.12 7.32 7.02
N VAL A 61 -11.85 6.21 7.19
CA VAL A 61 -11.34 4.84 6.92
C VAL A 61 -11.05 4.65 5.44
N PHE A 62 -11.93 5.14 4.57
CA PHE A 62 -11.78 5.01 3.11
C PHE A 62 -10.71 5.91 2.52
N ASP A 63 -10.48 7.10 3.09
CA ASP A 63 -9.37 7.97 2.68
C ASP A 63 -8.04 7.22 2.85
N HIS A 64 -7.83 6.57 3.99
CA HIS A 64 -6.62 5.78 4.24
C HIS A 64 -6.57 4.46 3.46
N TYR A 65 -7.71 3.85 3.17
CA TYR A 65 -7.78 2.73 2.24
C TYR A 65 -7.27 3.13 0.85
N ASN A 66 -7.73 4.26 0.32
CA ASN A 66 -7.36 4.75 -1.01
C ASN A 66 -5.90 5.19 -1.07
N ASP A 67 -5.37 5.80 -0.01
CA ASP A 67 -3.95 6.14 0.11
C ASP A 67 -3.07 4.88 0.07
N SER A 68 -3.49 3.78 0.69
CA SER A 68 -2.74 2.51 0.65
C SER A 68 -2.55 1.96 -0.78
N PHE A 69 -3.48 2.27 -1.71
CA PHE A 69 -3.31 1.94 -3.13
C PHE A 69 -2.38 2.89 -3.85
N SER A 70 -2.45 4.19 -3.53
CA SER A 70 -1.62 5.23 -4.14
C SER A 70 -0.14 4.98 -3.82
N GLU A 71 0.21 4.73 -2.56
CA GLU A 71 1.60 4.41 -2.16
C GLU A 71 2.10 3.12 -2.83
N ARG A 72 1.29 2.06 -2.85
CA ARG A 72 1.65 0.80 -3.54
C ARG A 72 1.83 0.99 -5.04
N ARG A 73 1.07 1.90 -5.66
CA ARG A 73 1.19 2.23 -7.09
C ARG A 73 2.48 2.99 -7.36
N GLU A 74 2.86 3.92 -6.50
CA GLU A 74 4.11 4.68 -6.61
C GLU A 74 5.34 3.80 -6.40
N ILE A 75 5.34 2.94 -5.37
CA ILE A 75 6.43 1.99 -5.12
C ILE A 75 6.61 1.05 -6.33
N ARG A 76 5.52 0.56 -6.93
CA ARG A 76 5.58 -0.27 -8.15
C ARG A 76 6.15 0.49 -9.35
N LYS A 77 5.83 1.78 -9.51
CA LYS A 77 6.41 2.62 -10.56
C LYS A 77 7.91 2.81 -10.35
N MET A 78 8.32 3.16 -9.13
CA MET A 78 9.74 3.33 -8.78
C MET A 78 10.55 2.05 -9.04
N SER A 79 10.07 0.89 -8.57
CA SER A 79 10.74 -0.40 -8.79
C SER A 79 10.90 -0.76 -10.27
N LYS A 80 9.91 -0.40 -11.11
CA LYS A 80 9.99 -0.59 -12.56
C LYS A 80 11.05 0.31 -13.18
N GLU A 81 11.08 1.58 -12.82
CA GLU A 81 12.09 2.53 -13.33
C GLU A 81 13.51 2.15 -12.91
N GLU A 82 13.70 1.69 -11.67
CA GLU A 82 14.99 1.20 -11.17
C GLU A 82 15.45 -0.06 -11.92
N ARG A 83 14.55 -1.02 -12.15
CA ARG A 83 14.84 -2.20 -13.00
C ARG A 83 15.23 -1.79 -14.42
N GLU A 84 14.52 -0.86 -15.04
CA GLU A 84 14.85 -0.37 -16.37
C GLU A 84 16.18 0.41 -16.41
N LYS A 85 16.53 1.17 -15.36
CA LYS A 85 17.84 1.84 -15.26
C LYS A 85 18.97 0.83 -15.16
N SER A 86 18.82 -0.21 -14.34
CA SER A 86 19.80 -1.30 -14.20
C SER A 86 20.01 -2.05 -15.52
N LEU A 87 18.93 -2.43 -16.21
CA LEU A 87 18.99 -3.09 -17.53
C LEU A 87 19.68 -2.22 -18.59
N ARG A 88 19.43 -0.91 -18.61
CA ARG A 88 20.12 0.04 -19.50
C ARG A 88 21.62 0.12 -19.21
N GLY A 89 22.01 0.09 -17.93
CA GLY A 89 23.42 0.03 -17.52
C GLY A 89 24.13 -1.22 -18.01
N ILE A 90 23.51 -2.39 -17.86
CA ILE A 90 24.03 -3.68 -18.34
C ILE A 90 24.18 -3.68 -19.86
N SER A 91 23.19 -3.16 -20.60
CA SER A 91 23.24 -3.08 -22.06
C SER A 91 24.37 -2.16 -22.56
N ARG A 92 24.63 -1.04 -21.89
CA ARG A 92 25.78 -0.17 -22.20
C ARG A 92 27.12 -0.88 -21.97
N SER A 93 27.30 -1.48 -20.79
CA SER A 93 28.52 -2.21 -20.44
C SER A 93 28.84 -3.34 -21.43
N ARG A 94 27.82 -4.08 -21.88
CA ARG A 94 27.97 -5.12 -22.89
C ARG A 94 28.43 -4.58 -24.25
N LYS A 95 27.87 -3.46 -24.72
CA LYS A 95 28.29 -2.81 -25.96
C LYS A 95 29.72 -2.27 -25.88
N ASP A 96 30.12 -1.76 -24.72
CA ASP A 96 31.49 -1.26 -24.51
C ASP A 96 32.49 -2.44 -24.54
N PHE A 97 32.14 -3.58 -23.94
CA PHE A 97 32.95 -4.80 -24.04
C PHE A 97 33.05 -5.34 -25.46
N GLU A 98 31.93 -5.43 -26.20
CA GLU A 98 31.92 -5.85 -27.61
C GLU A 98 32.82 -4.97 -28.46
N ARG A 99 32.79 -3.64 -28.26
CA ARG A 99 33.66 -2.69 -28.97
C ARG A 99 35.15 -2.91 -28.66
N ILE A 100 35.51 -3.19 -27.41
CA ILE A 100 36.90 -3.48 -26.99
C ILE A 100 37.40 -4.76 -27.66
N VAL A 101 36.57 -5.80 -27.73
CA VAL A 101 36.93 -7.07 -28.37
C VAL A 101 37.11 -6.88 -29.89
N GLU A 102 36.21 -6.15 -30.55
CA GLU A 102 36.30 -5.86 -31.99
C GLU A 102 37.56 -5.05 -32.35
N THR A 103 37.91 -4.05 -31.53
CA THR A 103 39.12 -3.24 -31.78
C THR A 103 40.40 -4.06 -31.65
N ASN A 104 40.47 -4.97 -30.67
CA ASN A 104 41.65 -5.81 -30.48
C ASN A 104 41.81 -6.90 -31.55
N LEU A 105 40.72 -7.35 -32.17
CA LEU A 105 40.74 -8.34 -33.26
C LEU A 105 41.13 -7.76 -34.62
N LEU A 106 41.05 -6.45 -34.81
CA LEU A 106 41.40 -5.76 -36.06
C LEU A 106 42.84 -5.23 -36.08
N THR A 107 43.54 -5.27 -34.95
CA THR A 107 44.92 -4.76 -34.79
C THR A 107 45.97 -5.86 -34.61
N GLY A 108 45.61 -7.14 -34.76
CA GLY A 108 46.53 -8.28 -34.78
C GLY A 108 46.55 -8.95 -36.14
#